data_AF-A0A3Q7J791-F1
#
_entry.id   AF-A0A3Q7J791-F1
#
_cell.length_a   1.000
_cell.length_b   1.000
_cell.length_c   1.000
_cell.angle_alpha   90.00
_cell.angle_beta   90.00
_cell.angle_gamma   90.00
#
_symmetry.space_group_name_H-M   'P 1'
#
loop_
_entity.id
_entity.type
_entity.pdbx_description
1 polymer ?
#
loop_
_entity_poly.entity_id
_entity_poly.type
_entity_poly.pdbx_seq_one_letter_code
_entity_poly.pdbx_strand_id
1 'polypeptide(L)'
;MDGIKYAVFTDKSIRLLGKNQYTSIVESGSTRTEIKHWVELFFSVKVIAINSHRLSGKSRRMGPIIGHTMHYKRMIITLQPG
;
A
#
# COMPACT_ATOMS: atom_id res chain seq x y z
N MET A 1 -4.74 -15.14 4.31
CA MET A 1 -3.84 -14.02 4.65
C MET A 1 -3.82 -13.07 3.47
N ASP A 2 -4.64 -12.02 3.50
CA ASP A 2 -4.68 -11.02 2.43
C ASP A 2 -3.60 -9.97 2.70
N GLY A 3 -2.47 -10.07 1.99
CA GLY A 3 -1.35 -9.13 2.14
C GLY A 3 -1.66 -7.77 1.53
N ILE A 4 -2.12 -7.74 0.27
CA ILE A 4 -2.41 -6.51 -0.48
C ILE A 4 -3.90 -6.44 -0.80
N LYS A 5 -4.54 -5.31 -0.47
CA LYS A 5 -5.97 -5.08 -0.78
C LYS A 5 -6.15 -4.44 -2.16
N TYR A 6 -5.46 -3.33 -2.41
CA TYR A 6 -5.64 -2.54 -3.64
C TYR A 6 -4.32 -1.96 -4.15
N ALA A 7 -4.13 -1.93 -5.47
CA ALA A 7 -3.08 -1.13 -6.08
C ALA A 7 -3.49 0.36 -6.15
N VAL A 8 -2.54 1.28 -5.98
CA VAL A 8 -2.81 2.72 -6.06
C VAL A 8 -2.47 3.24 -7.44
N PHE A 9 -3.47 3.76 -8.15
CA PHE A 9 -3.30 4.41 -9.45
C PHE A 9 -3.50 5.92 -9.32
N THR A 10 -2.39 6.65 -9.39
CA THR A 10 -2.30 8.12 -9.36
C THR A 10 -1.10 8.52 -10.23
N ASP A 11 -1.04 9.75 -10.74
CA ASP A 11 0.14 10.20 -11.51
C ASP A 11 1.45 10.00 -10.76
N LYS A 12 1.41 10.22 -9.43
CA LYS A 12 2.56 9.98 -8.56
C LYS A 12 2.98 8.51 -8.55
N SER A 13 2.04 7.57 -8.44
CA SER A 13 2.38 6.14 -8.42
C SER A 13 2.86 5.66 -9.79
N ILE A 14 2.30 6.19 -10.88
CA ILE A 14 2.77 5.91 -12.24
C ILE A 14 4.21 6.42 -12.43
N ARG A 15 4.54 7.61 -11.94
CA ARG A 15 5.93 8.12 -11.99
C ARG A 15 6.90 7.29 -11.16
N LEU A 16 6.44 6.74 -10.03
CA LEU A 16 7.24 5.86 -9.16
C LEU A 16 7.44 4.48 -9.79
N LEU A 17 6.47 4.00 -10.56
CA LEU A 17 6.56 2.74 -11.30
C LEU A 17 7.78 2.71 -12.22
N GLY A 18 8.06 3.82 -12.92
CA GLY A 18 9.28 3.95 -13.75
C GLY A 18 10.61 3.87 -12.97
N LYS A 19 10.57 3.90 -11.64
CA LYS A 19 11.71 3.70 -10.74
C LYS A 19 11.65 2.35 -10.00
N ASN A 20 10.88 1.38 -10.50
CA ASN A 20 10.61 0.09 -9.86
C ASN A 20 10.03 0.21 -8.43
N GLN A 21 9.27 1.29 -8.19
CA GLN A 21 8.58 1.52 -6.92
C GLN A 21 7.08 1.37 -7.09
N TYR A 22 6.51 0.39 -6.39
CA TYR A 22 5.10 0.05 -6.45
C TYR A 22 4.37 0.57 -5.21
N THR A 23 3.19 1.14 -5.40
CA THR A 23 2.39 1.69 -4.30
C THR A 23 1.10 0.90 -4.14
N SER A 24 0.90 0.33 -2.95
CA SER A 24 -0.25 -0.52 -2.64
C SER A 24 -0.89 -0.14 -1.32
N ILE A 25 -2.19 -0.38 -1.20
CA ILE A 25 -2.96 -0.25 0.02
C ILE A 25 -3.04 -1.61 0.71
N VAL A 26 -2.72 -1.60 1.99
CA VAL A 26 -2.77 -2.77 2.88
C VAL A 26 -3.60 -2.44 4.11
N GLU A 27 -3.92 -3.48 4.87
CA GLU A 27 -4.59 -3.34 6.15
C GLU A 27 -3.73 -2.59 7.17
N SER A 28 -4.38 -1.82 8.05
CA SER A 28 -3.68 -1.03 9.08
C SER A 28 -2.87 -1.89 10.05
N GLY A 29 -3.29 -3.15 10.26
CA GLY A 29 -2.61 -4.12 11.12
C GLY A 29 -1.31 -4.68 10.54
N SER A 30 -1.15 -4.73 9.22
CA SER A 30 -0.04 -5.47 8.59
C SER A 30 1.33 -4.85 8.89
N THR A 31 2.31 -5.70 9.22
CA THR A 31 3.69 -5.26 9.45
C THR A 31 4.49 -5.20 8.15
N ARG A 32 5.62 -4.46 8.15
CA ARG A 32 6.48 -4.34 6.96
C ARG A 32 7.12 -5.68 6.58
N THR A 33 7.48 -6.48 7.58
CA THR A 33 8.07 -7.82 7.44
C THR A 33 7.09 -8.82 6.82
N GLU A 34 5.83 -8.85 7.28
CA GLU A 34 4.79 -9.70 6.70
C GLU A 34 4.59 -9.39 5.20
N ILE A 35 4.43 -8.10 4.86
CA ILE A 35 4.21 -7.70 3.46
C ILE A 35 5.44 -7.99 2.61
N LYS A 36 6.66 -7.79 3.14
CA LYS A 36 7.89 -8.16 2.43
C LYS A 36 7.87 -9.64 2.06
N HIS A 37 7.69 -10.50 3.06
CA HIS A 37 7.72 -11.94 2.86
C HIS A 37 6.62 -12.41 1.90
N TRP A 38 5.40 -11.88 2.05
CA TRP A 38 4.28 -12.20 1.17
C TRP A 38 4.54 -11.80 -0.29
N VAL A 39 5.08 -10.60 -0.52
CA VAL A 39 5.41 -10.12 -1.89
C VAL A 39 6.53 -10.94 -2.50
N GLU A 40 7.58 -11.24 -1.74
CA GLU A 40 8.71 -12.04 -2.22
C GLU A 40 8.27 -13.47 -2.59
N LEU A 41 7.43 -14.10 -1.77
CA LEU A 41 6.90 -15.44 -2.06
C LEU A 41 5.92 -15.46 -3.23
N PHE A 42 4.95 -14.54 -3.25
CA PHE A 42 3.87 -14.59 -4.23
C PHE A 42 4.34 -14.23 -5.64
N PHE A 43 5.23 -13.22 -5.75
CA PHE A 43 5.73 -12.75 -7.04
C PHE A 43 7.11 -13.30 -7.39
N SER A 44 7.77 -14.04 -6.49
CA SER A 44 9.13 -14.55 -6.70
C SER A 44 10.14 -13.44 -7.07
N VAL A 45 9.99 -12.27 -6.45
CA VAL A 45 10.86 -11.09 -6.65
C VAL A 45 11.63 -10.77 -5.38
N LYS A 46 12.72 -10.01 -5.49
CA LYS A 46 13.49 -9.54 -4.34
C LYS A 46 13.12 -8.10 -3.98
N VAL A 47 12.75 -7.86 -2.74
CA VAL A 47 12.37 -6.52 -2.24
C VAL A 47 13.56 -5.87 -1.54
N ILE A 48 13.98 -4.69 -2.02
CA ILE A 48 15.07 -3.91 -1.41
C ILE A 48 14.57 -3.21 -0.15
N ALA A 49 13.48 -2.46 -0.28
CA ALA A 49 13.00 -1.58 0.77
C ALA A 49 11.48 -1.47 0.76
N ILE A 50 10.89 -1.28 1.94
CA ILE A 50 9.46 -1.00 2.11
C ILE A 50 9.30 0.21 3.02
N ASN A 51 8.62 1.22 2.49
CA ASN A 51 8.19 2.40 3.22
C ASN A 51 6.68 2.34 3.47
N SER A 52 6.24 2.77 4.65
CA SER A 52 4.84 2.73 5.03
C SER A 52 4.39 4.04 5.67
N HIS A 53 3.13 4.40 5.45
CA HIS A 53 2.47 5.48 6.17
C HIS A 53 0.98 5.18 6.32
N ARG A 54 0.37 5.68 7.40
CA ARG A 54 -1.07 5.59 7.60
C ARG A 54 -1.76 6.77 6.92
N LEU A 55 -2.83 6.49 6.19
CA LEU A 55 -3.66 7.52 5.59
C LEU A 55 -4.64 8.06 6.63
N SER A 56 -4.84 9.37 6.65
CA SER A 56 -5.88 9.97 7.48
C SER A 56 -7.26 9.51 6.99
N GLY A 57 -8.12 9.16 7.94
CA GLY A 57 -9.51 8.83 7.63
C GLY A 57 -10.21 10.08 7.12
N LYS A 58 -10.82 10.01 5.94
CA LYS A 58 -11.63 11.12 5.42
C LYS A 58 -13.01 11.03 6.05
N SER A 59 -13.46 12.11 6.70
CA SER A 59 -14.86 12.24 7.08
C SER A 59 -15.71 12.46 5.82
N ARG A 60 -16.86 11.80 5.78
CA ARG A 60 -17.86 11.94 4.72
C ARG A 60 -19.20 12.11 5.40
N ARG A 61 -19.99 13.07 4.92
CA ARG A 61 -21.33 13.32 5.42
C ARG A 61 -22.35 12.76 4.44
N MET A 62 -23.29 11.98 4.95
CA MET A 62 -24.49 11.54 4.23
C MET A 62 -25.70 12.03 5.02
N GLY A 63 -26.33 13.10 4.52
CA GLY A 63 -27.44 13.74 5.20
C GLY A 63 -27.06 14.22 6.61
N PRO A 64 -27.77 13.81 7.68
CA PRO A 64 -27.43 14.20 9.06
C PRO A 64 -26.25 13.41 9.64
N ILE A 65 -25.84 12.29 9.04
CA ILE A 65 -24.83 11.39 9.60
C ILE A 65 -23.43 11.76 9.07
N ILE A 66 -22.48 11.90 9.99
CA ILE A 66 -21.05 12.04 9.67
C ILE A 66 -20.39 10.68 9.92
N GLY A 67 -19.93 10.05 8.84
CA GLY A 67 -19.15 8.80 8.89
C GLY A 67 -17.68 9.06 8.59
N HIS A 68 -16.82 8.13 9.03
CA HIS A 68 -15.40 8.14 8.69
C HIS A 68 -15.08 7.00 7.73
N THR A 69 -14.24 7.28 6.74
CA THR A 69 -13.71 6.25 5.84
C THR A 69 -12.78 5.33 6.62
N MET A 70 -12.76 4.05 6.27
CA MET A 70 -11.84 3.07 6.86
C MET A 70 -10.39 3.55 6.80
N HIS A 71 -9.65 3.27 7.87
CA HIS A 71 -8.23 3.56 7.93
C HIS A 71 -7.44 2.53 7.14
N TYR A 72 -6.63 3.02 6.22
CA TYR A 72 -5.73 2.19 5.43
C TYR A 72 -4.29 2.58 5.66
N LYS A 73 -3.39 1.62 5.44
CA LYS A 73 -1.95 1.85 5.39
C LYS A 73 -1.51 1.79 3.94
N ARG A 74 -0.73 2.77 3.52
CA ARG A 74 -0.13 2.78 2.19
C ARG A 74 1.32 2.28 2.30
N MET A 75 1.64 1.29 1.49
CA MET A 75 2.97 0.72 1.34
C MET A 75 3.57 1.16 0.02
N ILE A 76 4.83 1.57 0.05
CA ILE A 76 5.65 1.85 -1.12
C ILE A 76 6.77 0.80 -1.10
N ILE A 77 6.77 -0.06 -2.10
CA ILE A 77 7.63 -1.24 -2.20
C ILE A 77 8.64 -0.98 -3.31
N THR A 78 9.92 -1.04 -2.97
CA THR A 78 11.02 -0.91 -3.94
C THR A 78 11.55 -2.29 -4.27
N LEU A 79 11.43 -2.69 -5.53
CA LEU A 79 11.96 -3.96 -6.03
C LEU A 79 13.42 -3.81 -6.44
N GLN A 80 14.14 -4.91 -6.45
CA GLN A 80 15.47 -4.95 -7.05
C GLN A 80 15.37 -4.64 -8.55
N PRO A 81 16.19 -3.71 -9.08
CA PRO A 81 16.33 -3.58 -10.52
C PRO A 81 16.86 -4.90 -11.07
N GLY A 82 16.14 -5.46 -12.06
CA GLY A 82 16.56 -6.65 -12.79
C GLY A 82 17.83 -6.39 -13.59
#